data_AF-X8HH96-F1
#
_entry.id   AF-X8HH96-F1
#
_cell.length_a   1.000
_cell.length_b   1.000
_cell.length_c   1.000
_cell.angle_alpha   90.00
_cell.angle_beta   90.00
_cell.angle_gamma   90.00
#
_symmetry.space_group_name_H-M   'P 1'
#
loop_
_entity.id
_entity.type
_entity.pdbx_description
1 polymer ?
#
loop_
_entity_poly.entity_id
_entity_poly.type
_entity_poly.pdbx_seq_one_letter_code
_entity_poly.pdbx_strand_id
1 'polypeptide(L)'
;IAPEQPEAISFNTPTINIAPPAAVTVTAATPTVTAPTVTAPSPNVPNLPTALTFSPVTPTVTAPTAPTVTVSNPLDLSFNGTGFGQGYTPSTNQYSLYVENYHEYDTTAPVYLTYTATGRTMTGGTVNVKLDNGTPGTSLVPGTSPSQGVYFINDAADHSVTIKGDYDITRASDAGNGTLYFVSLNPYEVGNSSSTDGVYNFAGNLTLHGHNNPSSANLLLGFEHQLLANNGGGSGHYTNVENGTVTSVLKNTGTITLQDGYNLVAFQIDTEYTPGSNGYFRKQPQTINDGKIIINSKNSIGIDYGNYYSASPNTKLTLGNIEVNGENNYGFRMKSYYNMKYGGVNPAYYDLTEVTGGASGKKISVKGKKNVGISIAQGYSTGDPLTKITGLNIEVGGTNNVGFLRNSQNDLPAANINTNAMVLNSTTMGDTFNFDSTATGSALIRSDVHEVILDKDITVGATGVKNALMQAGHDGKVTLASGKKITSTTANEFYGMTAG
;
A
#
# COMPACT_ATOMS: atom_id res chain seq x y z
N ILE A 1 135.18 -3.98 -9.03
CA ILE A 1 134.22 -3.38 -8.06
C ILE A 1 133.24 -2.57 -8.90
N ALA A 2 131.94 -2.80 -8.76
CA ALA A 2 130.89 -1.98 -9.40
C ALA A 2 130.72 -0.66 -8.60
N PRO A 3 130.18 0.44 -9.18
CA PRO A 3 128.75 0.45 -9.49
C PRO A 3 128.32 1.14 -10.80
N GLU A 4 127.08 0.81 -11.17
CA GLU A 4 126.14 1.47 -12.08
C GLU A 4 124.79 1.53 -11.32
N GLN A 5 123.74 2.28 -11.65
CA GLN A 5 123.34 3.18 -12.75
C GLN A 5 122.38 4.24 -12.07
N PRO A 6 121.39 4.95 -12.69
CA PRO A 6 121.05 5.24 -14.09
C PRO A 6 120.84 6.76 -14.39
N GLU A 7 120.34 7.06 -15.59
CA GLU A 7 119.98 8.36 -16.15
C GLU A 7 118.65 8.95 -15.61
N ALA A 8 118.38 10.25 -15.86
CA ALA A 8 117.15 10.71 -16.56
C ALA A 8 117.02 12.25 -16.75
N ILE A 9 116.87 12.67 -18.02
CA ILE A 9 115.97 13.72 -18.57
C ILE A 9 116.12 15.20 -18.12
N SER A 10 116.25 16.08 -19.11
CA SER A 10 115.96 17.52 -19.00
C SER A 10 115.19 18.01 -20.23
N PHE A 11 114.26 18.96 -20.04
CA PHE A 11 113.70 19.77 -21.14
C PHE A 11 113.42 21.20 -20.67
N ASN A 12 114.14 22.15 -21.27
CA ASN A 12 113.81 23.57 -21.24
C ASN A 12 113.06 23.95 -22.52
N THR A 13 112.10 24.87 -22.45
CA THR A 13 111.63 25.64 -23.61
C THR A 13 111.47 27.12 -23.23
N PRO A 14 112.15 28.05 -23.92
CA PRO A 14 111.99 29.49 -23.69
C PRO A 14 110.82 30.07 -24.48
N THR A 15 110.26 31.18 -24.00
CA THR A 15 109.28 32.00 -24.72
C THR A 15 109.96 32.95 -25.70
N ILE A 16 109.44 33.05 -26.93
CA ILE A 16 109.84 34.05 -27.94
C ILE A 16 108.57 34.68 -28.54
N ASN A 17 108.63 35.99 -28.80
CA ASN A 17 107.55 36.81 -29.35
C ASN A 17 108.02 37.36 -30.72
N ILE A 18 107.18 37.32 -31.77
CA ILE A 18 107.58 37.72 -33.14
C ILE A 18 106.46 38.53 -33.83
N ALA A 19 106.86 39.59 -34.54
CA ALA A 19 106.00 40.57 -35.20
C ALA A 19 105.34 40.08 -36.52
N PRO A 20 104.22 40.69 -36.97
CA PRO A 20 103.45 40.21 -38.12
C PRO A 20 104.07 40.59 -39.49
N PRO A 21 103.97 39.71 -40.52
CA PRO A 21 104.36 40.04 -41.90
C PRO A 21 103.38 40.98 -42.63
N ALA A 22 103.86 41.62 -43.69
CA ALA A 22 103.07 42.46 -44.58
C ALA A 22 102.18 41.65 -45.56
N ALA A 23 101.14 42.29 -46.10
CA ALA A 23 100.15 41.66 -46.96
C ALA A 23 100.69 41.24 -48.35
N VAL A 24 100.19 40.11 -48.85
CA VAL A 24 100.48 39.59 -50.19
C VAL A 24 99.22 39.68 -51.05
N THR A 25 99.30 40.39 -52.18
CA THR A 25 98.25 40.46 -53.20
C THR A 25 98.46 39.38 -54.25
N VAL A 26 97.42 38.57 -54.52
CA VAL A 26 97.43 37.55 -55.58
C VAL A 26 96.21 37.73 -56.47
N THR A 27 96.43 37.94 -57.77
CA THR A 27 95.37 38.08 -58.78
C THR A 27 95.16 36.74 -59.48
N ALA A 28 94.03 36.08 -59.26
CA ALA A 28 93.70 34.83 -59.92
C ALA A 28 93.14 35.07 -61.33
N ALA A 29 93.61 34.30 -62.32
CA ALA A 29 93.04 34.30 -63.67
C ALA A 29 91.72 33.51 -63.72
N THR A 30 90.76 33.98 -64.51
CA THR A 30 89.43 33.35 -64.65
C THR A 30 89.47 32.14 -65.60
N PRO A 31 89.16 30.91 -65.13
CA PRO A 31 89.03 29.75 -66.00
C PRO A 31 87.67 29.73 -66.72
N THR A 32 87.69 29.45 -68.02
CA THR A 32 86.47 29.21 -68.81
C THR A 32 86.00 27.77 -68.60
N VAL A 33 84.74 27.58 -68.16
CA VAL A 33 84.16 26.24 -67.94
C VAL A 33 82.91 26.06 -68.78
N THR A 34 82.89 25.04 -69.62
CA THR A 34 81.71 24.60 -70.38
C THR A 34 80.70 23.94 -69.43
N ALA A 35 79.42 24.33 -69.52
CA ALA A 35 78.38 23.80 -68.65
C ALA A 35 78.10 22.31 -68.91
N PRO A 36 78.16 21.42 -67.91
CA PRO A 36 77.74 20.03 -68.05
C PRO A 36 76.21 19.93 -68.08
N THR A 37 75.67 19.12 -68.98
CA THR A 37 74.23 18.80 -69.03
C THR A 37 73.87 17.89 -67.85
N VAL A 38 73.17 18.42 -66.84
CA VAL A 38 72.77 17.65 -65.66
C VAL A 38 71.39 17.03 -65.89
N THR A 39 71.32 15.70 -65.94
CA THR A 39 70.05 14.99 -65.77
C THR A 39 69.63 15.09 -64.31
N ALA A 40 68.47 15.68 -64.02
CA ALA A 40 68.01 15.84 -62.64
C ALA A 40 67.81 14.46 -61.98
N PRO A 41 68.36 14.21 -60.78
CA PRO A 41 68.09 12.97 -60.07
C PRO A 41 66.61 12.91 -59.68
N SER A 42 65.94 11.82 -60.02
CA SER A 42 64.59 11.56 -59.54
C SER A 42 64.62 11.43 -58.01
N PRO A 43 63.87 12.25 -57.25
CA PRO A 43 63.86 12.12 -55.81
C PRO A 43 63.20 10.80 -55.43
N ASN A 44 63.93 9.95 -54.69
CA ASN A 44 63.32 8.86 -53.93
C ASN A 44 62.47 9.50 -52.84
N VAL A 45 61.19 9.75 -53.15
CA VAL A 45 60.19 10.16 -52.17
C VAL A 45 60.12 9.05 -51.12
N PRO A 46 60.38 9.32 -49.83
CA PRO A 46 60.18 8.32 -48.80
C PRO A 46 58.73 7.85 -48.85
N ASN A 47 58.48 6.54 -48.80
CA ASN A 47 57.13 6.05 -48.52
C ASN A 47 56.76 6.59 -47.14
N LEU A 48 55.89 7.61 -47.11
CA LEU A 48 55.23 8.01 -45.87
C LEU A 48 54.54 6.77 -45.29
N PRO A 49 54.64 6.52 -43.98
CA PRO A 49 53.82 5.48 -43.37
C PRO A 49 52.36 5.76 -43.74
N THR A 50 51.65 4.72 -44.20
CA THR A 50 50.25 4.83 -44.61
C THR A 50 49.48 5.57 -43.54
N ALA A 51 48.86 6.69 -43.91
CA ALA A 51 48.14 7.51 -42.94
C ALA A 51 47.13 6.64 -42.19
N LEU A 52 47.23 6.61 -40.86
CA LEU A 52 46.24 5.92 -40.03
C LEU A 52 44.90 6.60 -40.26
N THR A 53 44.06 5.99 -41.09
CA THR A 53 42.71 6.44 -41.39
C THR A 53 41.84 6.19 -40.18
N PHE A 54 41.89 7.10 -39.22
CA PHE A 54 40.82 7.24 -38.23
C PHE A 54 39.58 7.77 -38.96
N SER A 55 38.78 6.87 -39.52
CA SER A 55 37.36 7.19 -39.69
C SER A 55 36.83 7.55 -38.30
N PRO A 56 36.24 8.74 -38.10
CA PRO A 56 35.60 9.05 -36.84
C PRO A 56 34.47 8.03 -36.64
N VAL A 57 34.69 7.10 -35.72
CA VAL A 57 33.61 6.27 -35.20
C VAL A 57 32.78 7.22 -34.36
N THR A 58 31.76 7.83 -34.97
CA THR A 58 30.72 8.51 -34.20
C THR A 58 30.18 7.48 -33.23
N PRO A 59 30.37 7.64 -31.90
CA PRO A 59 29.83 6.68 -30.96
C PRO A 59 28.32 6.71 -31.13
N THR A 60 27.74 5.56 -31.47
CA THR A 60 26.29 5.35 -31.40
C THR A 60 25.89 5.34 -29.93
N VAL A 61 25.79 6.54 -29.36
CA VAL A 61 25.09 6.79 -28.11
C VAL A 61 23.62 6.57 -28.42
N THR A 62 23.17 5.33 -28.34
CA THR A 62 21.75 5.03 -28.24
C THR A 62 21.24 5.80 -27.03
N ALA A 63 20.38 6.79 -27.26
CA ALA A 63 19.72 7.49 -26.17
C ALA A 63 19.08 6.44 -25.26
N PRO A 64 19.25 6.51 -23.92
CA PRO A 64 18.62 5.56 -23.02
C PRO A 64 17.13 5.48 -23.35
N THR A 65 16.60 4.26 -23.53
CA THR A 65 15.17 4.10 -23.73
C THR A 65 14.46 4.77 -22.56
N ALA A 66 13.62 5.76 -22.85
CA ALA A 66 12.92 6.51 -21.81
C ALA A 66 12.19 5.53 -20.89
N PRO A 67 12.27 5.70 -19.56
CA PRO A 67 11.71 4.75 -18.61
C PRO A 67 10.21 4.59 -18.89
N THR A 68 9.81 3.37 -19.24
CA THR A 68 8.41 3.03 -19.55
C THR A 68 7.73 2.58 -18.27
N VAL A 69 7.37 3.57 -17.45
CA VAL A 69 6.65 3.39 -16.19
C VAL A 69 5.18 3.08 -16.51
N THR A 70 4.62 2.06 -15.87
CA THR A 70 3.19 1.76 -16.01
C THR A 70 2.41 2.50 -14.93
N VAL A 71 1.46 3.34 -15.35
CA VAL A 71 0.50 4.00 -14.47
C VAL A 71 -0.83 3.26 -14.58
N SER A 72 -1.09 2.33 -13.66
CA SER A 72 -2.40 1.66 -13.57
C SER A 72 -3.37 2.51 -12.75
N ASN A 73 -4.58 2.76 -13.25
CA ASN A 73 -5.60 3.49 -12.50
C ASN A 73 -6.35 2.53 -11.57
N PRO A 74 -6.30 2.74 -10.24
CA PRO A 74 -7.05 1.93 -9.28
C PRO A 74 -8.56 2.12 -9.47
N LEU A 75 -9.34 1.03 -9.32
CA LEU A 75 -10.79 1.05 -9.56
C LEU A 75 -11.54 1.75 -8.42
N ASP A 76 -12.46 2.67 -8.72
CA ASP A 76 -13.38 3.17 -7.70
C ASP A 76 -14.45 2.11 -7.39
N LEU A 77 -14.55 1.73 -6.13
CA LEU A 77 -15.53 0.77 -5.61
C LEU A 77 -16.59 1.53 -4.81
N SER A 78 -17.84 1.50 -5.25
CA SER A 78 -18.94 2.33 -4.73
C SER A 78 -19.70 1.72 -3.54
N PHE A 79 -19.09 0.74 -2.85
CA PHE A 79 -19.69 0.03 -1.72
C PHE A 79 -20.11 0.98 -0.59
N ASN A 80 -21.28 0.72 -0.02
CA ASN A 80 -21.81 1.40 1.16
C ASN A 80 -22.72 0.43 1.93
N GLY A 81 -22.67 0.47 3.26
CA GLY A 81 -23.53 -0.32 4.13
C GLY A 81 -25.03 0.02 4.04
N THR A 82 -25.83 -0.87 4.59
CA THR A 82 -27.27 -0.69 4.76
C THR A 82 -27.64 -1.13 6.17
N GLY A 83 -27.81 -0.19 7.10
CA GLY A 83 -28.48 -0.45 8.38
C GLY A 83 -29.89 -1.01 8.20
N PHE A 84 -30.32 -1.80 9.17
CA PHE A 84 -31.63 -2.43 9.26
C PHE A 84 -32.02 -2.63 10.73
N GLY A 85 -33.32 -2.71 11.01
CA GLY A 85 -33.81 -2.94 12.37
C GLY A 85 -33.42 -4.32 12.90
N GLN A 86 -32.90 -4.36 14.14
CA GLN A 86 -32.43 -5.58 14.80
C GLN A 86 -33.10 -5.72 16.18
N GLY A 87 -33.10 -6.95 16.72
CA GLY A 87 -33.45 -7.23 18.11
C GLY A 87 -32.20 -7.61 18.91
N TYR A 88 -32.25 -7.48 20.23
CA TYR A 88 -31.15 -7.80 21.15
C TYR A 88 -31.35 -9.12 21.94
N THR A 89 -32.41 -9.88 21.65
CA THR A 89 -32.71 -11.15 22.36
C THR A 89 -32.08 -12.34 21.64
N PRO A 90 -31.48 -13.32 22.35
CA PRO A 90 -30.94 -14.54 21.74
C PRO A 90 -31.99 -15.32 20.94
N SER A 91 -31.70 -15.65 19.67
CA SER A 91 -32.68 -16.24 18.76
C SER A 91 -32.04 -17.08 17.65
N THR A 92 -32.65 -18.22 17.33
CA THR A 92 -32.29 -19.07 16.17
C THR A 92 -33.50 -19.21 15.26
N ASN A 93 -33.39 -18.72 14.02
CA ASN A 93 -34.46 -18.81 13.04
C ASN A 93 -34.16 -19.90 12.00
N GLN A 94 -34.67 -21.11 12.24
CA GLN A 94 -34.47 -22.26 11.36
C GLN A 94 -35.17 -22.13 9.99
N TYR A 95 -36.22 -21.30 9.89
CA TYR A 95 -36.93 -21.06 8.62
C TYR A 95 -36.17 -20.09 7.71
N SER A 96 -35.65 -19.02 8.28
CA SER A 96 -34.87 -17.99 7.56
C SER A 96 -33.36 -18.28 7.49
N LEU A 97 -32.88 -19.28 8.23
CA LEU A 97 -31.49 -19.72 8.37
C LEU A 97 -30.54 -18.61 8.83
N TYR A 98 -30.74 -18.13 10.06
CA TYR A 98 -29.82 -17.23 10.76
C TYR A 98 -29.86 -17.45 12.29
N VAL A 99 -28.87 -16.90 13.00
CA VAL A 99 -28.76 -16.88 14.48
C VAL A 99 -28.42 -15.47 14.97
N GLU A 100 -28.86 -15.11 16.18
CA GLU A 100 -28.75 -13.75 16.71
C GLU A 100 -28.45 -13.73 18.22
N ASN A 101 -27.62 -12.78 18.66
CA ASN A 101 -27.42 -12.37 20.05
C ASN A 101 -27.02 -13.51 21.02
N TYR A 102 -26.23 -14.48 20.57
CA TYR A 102 -25.64 -15.52 21.41
C TYR A 102 -24.21 -15.16 21.84
N HIS A 103 -23.85 -15.46 23.09
CA HIS A 103 -22.52 -15.22 23.65
C HIS A 103 -21.41 -16.03 22.97
N GLU A 104 -21.71 -17.25 22.51
CA GLU A 104 -20.73 -18.11 21.83
C GLU A 104 -21.37 -18.83 20.65
N TYR A 105 -20.63 -18.92 19.54
CA TYR A 105 -20.98 -19.68 18.34
C TYR A 105 -19.83 -20.65 18.02
N ASP A 106 -20.16 -21.87 17.60
CA ASP A 106 -19.18 -22.87 17.15
C ASP A 106 -19.80 -23.81 16.09
N THR A 107 -19.01 -24.42 15.23
CA THR A 107 -19.51 -25.28 14.13
C THR A 107 -19.09 -26.73 14.32
N THR A 108 -20.01 -27.69 14.12
CA THR A 108 -19.69 -29.13 14.24
C THR A 108 -18.83 -29.67 13.09
N ALA A 109 -18.82 -28.96 11.96
CA ALA A 109 -18.07 -29.17 10.73
C ALA A 109 -18.19 -27.86 9.90
N PRO A 110 -17.43 -27.67 8.81
CA PRO A 110 -17.59 -26.49 7.96
C PRO A 110 -19.03 -26.24 7.53
N VAL A 111 -19.50 -25.00 7.71
CA VAL A 111 -20.84 -24.53 7.35
C VAL A 111 -20.77 -23.83 6.00
N TYR A 112 -21.50 -24.34 5.02
CA TYR A 112 -21.60 -23.76 3.68
C TYR A 112 -22.94 -23.02 3.55
N LEU A 113 -22.91 -21.70 3.43
CA LEU A 113 -24.11 -20.88 3.22
C LEU A 113 -24.08 -20.24 1.83
N THR A 114 -25.06 -20.58 0.99
CA THR A 114 -25.23 -19.94 -0.32
C THR A 114 -26.43 -19.02 -0.32
N TYR A 115 -26.20 -17.72 -0.47
CA TYR A 115 -27.22 -16.74 -0.82
C TYR A 115 -27.52 -16.81 -2.32
N THR A 116 -28.79 -17.03 -2.67
CA THR A 116 -29.29 -16.97 -4.05
C THR A 116 -29.98 -15.62 -4.29
N ALA A 117 -30.57 -15.40 -5.47
CA ALA A 117 -31.27 -14.16 -5.80
C ALA A 117 -32.50 -13.88 -4.91
N THR A 118 -33.13 -14.92 -4.34
CA THR A 118 -34.39 -14.82 -3.59
C THR A 118 -34.39 -15.60 -2.27
N GLY A 119 -33.51 -16.59 -2.10
CA GLY A 119 -33.44 -17.48 -0.95
C GLY A 119 -32.02 -17.67 -0.43
N ARG A 120 -31.85 -18.58 0.54
CA ARG A 120 -30.52 -19.07 0.95
C ARG A 120 -30.56 -20.55 1.31
N THR A 121 -29.44 -21.24 1.18
CA THR A 121 -29.30 -22.66 1.54
C THR A 121 -28.08 -22.84 2.42
N MET A 122 -28.23 -23.59 3.52
CA MET A 122 -27.16 -23.97 4.43
C MET A 122 -26.91 -25.48 4.34
N THR A 123 -25.66 -25.88 4.14
CA THR A 123 -25.23 -27.29 4.14
C THR A 123 -23.94 -27.48 4.97
N GLY A 124 -23.50 -28.73 5.15
CA GLY A 124 -22.35 -29.06 5.98
C GLY A 124 -22.71 -29.17 7.47
N GLY A 125 -21.99 -28.45 8.32
CA GLY A 125 -22.15 -28.52 9.78
C GLY A 125 -23.40 -27.82 10.34
N THR A 126 -23.64 -28.06 11.62
CA THR A 126 -24.59 -27.34 12.47
C THR A 126 -23.85 -26.22 13.19
N VAL A 127 -24.50 -25.04 13.35
CA VAL A 127 -24.02 -23.97 14.23
C VAL A 127 -24.60 -24.21 15.62
N ASN A 128 -23.72 -24.55 16.57
CA ASN A 128 -24.05 -24.60 18.00
C ASN A 128 -23.85 -23.23 18.62
N VAL A 129 -24.69 -22.91 19.61
CA VAL A 129 -24.71 -21.59 20.25
C VAL A 129 -24.86 -21.69 21.77
N LYS A 130 -24.43 -20.68 22.51
CA LYS A 130 -24.63 -20.56 23.96
C LYS A 130 -25.21 -19.20 24.36
N LEU A 131 -26.05 -19.24 25.38
CA LEU A 131 -26.55 -18.06 26.09
C LEU A 131 -25.46 -17.48 27.02
N ASP A 132 -25.65 -16.26 27.52
CA ASP A 132 -24.70 -15.55 28.41
C ASP A 132 -24.38 -16.32 29.70
N ASN A 133 -25.32 -17.14 30.17
CA ASN A 133 -25.13 -18.02 31.33
C ASN A 133 -24.33 -19.30 31.01
N GLY A 134 -23.79 -19.42 29.78
CA GLY A 134 -23.02 -20.57 29.29
C GLY A 134 -23.83 -21.80 28.90
N THR A 135 -25.16 -21.79 29.08
CA THR A 135 -26.02 -22.93 28.70
C THR A 135 -26.24 -22.97 27.18
N PRO A 136 -26.43 -24.15 26.57
CA PRO A 136 -26.70 -24.26 25.13
C PRO A 136 -28.00 -23.55 24.74
N GLY A 137 -27.93 -22.77 23.65
CA GLY A 137 -29.12 -22.30 22.94
C GLY A 137 -29.59 -23.30 21.88
N THR A 138 -30.62 -22.94 21.13
CA THR A 138 -31.10 -23.74 19.99
C THR A 138 -30.10 -23.68 18.85
N SER A 139 -29.50 -24.81 18.46
CA SER A 139 -28.58 -24.89 17.31
C SER A 139 -29.30 -24.64 15.97
N LEU A 140 -28.61 -24.02 15.01
CA LEU A 140 -29.08 -23.89 13.63
C LEU A 140 -28.54 -25.04 12.77
N VAL A 141 -29.43 -25.82 12.16
CA VAL A 141 -29.06 -26.99 11.34
C VAL A 141 -29.19 -26.69 9.84
N PRO A 142 -28.50 -27.45 8.96
CA PRO A 142 -28.66 -27.37 7.51
C PRO A 142 -30.11 -27.36 7.01
N GLY A 143 -30.36 -26.65 5.92
CA GLY A 143 -31.70 -26.50 5.33
C GLY A 143 -31.75 -25.46 4.19
N THR A 144 -32.97 -25.14 3.74
CA THR A 144 -33.22 -24.13 2.70
C THR A 144 -34.27 -23.13 3.17
N SER A 145 -33.99 -21.84 3.01
CA SER A 145 -34.88 -20.71 3.26
C SER A 145 -35.38 -20.12 1.93
N PRO A 146 -36.69 -19.86 1.78
CA PRO A 146 -37.24 -19.12 0.64
C PRO A 146 -37.00 -17.61 0.72
N SER A 147 -36.34 -17.12 1.79
CA SER A 147 -35.93 -15.73 1.96
C SER A 147 -34.41 -15.60 1.87
N GLN A 148 -33.93 -14.68 1.03
CA GLN A 148 -32.52 -14.31 0.96
C GLN A 148 -32.04 -13.74 2.31
N GLY A 149 -32.88 -12.95 2.98
CA GLY A 149 -32.53 -12.16 4.16
C GLY A 149 -31.29 -11.28 3.93
N VAL A 150 -30.69 -10.79 5.01
CA VAL A 150 -29.60 -9.80 4.93
C VAL A 150 -28.29 -10.34 5.54
N TYR A 151 -28.35 -10.89 6.76
CA TYR A 151 -27.21 -11.43 7.53
C TYR A 151 -27.36 -12.92 7.83
N PHE A 152 -26.28 -13.59 8.25
CA PHE A 152 -26.29 -14.97 8.78
C PHE A 152 -26.19 -15.01 10.31
N ILE A 153 -25.33 -14.15 10.88
CA ILE A 153 -25.21 -13.88 12.31
C ILE A 153 -25.51 -12.40 12.54
N ASN A 154 -26.27 -12.09 13.59
CA ASN A 154 -26.49 -10.72 14.06
C ASN A 154 -26.10 -10.60 15.53
N ASP A 155 -25.52 -9.47 15.93
CA ASP A 155 -25.36 -9.18 17.34
C ASP A 155 -25.56 -7.70 17.70
N ALA A 156 -26.39 -7.48 18.72
CA ALA A 156 -26.69 -6.17 19.29
C ALA A 156 -26.83 -6.17 20.82
N ALA A 157 -26.52 -7.27 21.50
CA ALA A 157 -26.78 -7.41 22.93
C ALA A 157 -25.66 -6.82 23.83
N ASP A 158 -26.00 -6.56 25.10
CA ASP A 158 -25.09 -6.01 26.11
C ASP A 158 -24.15 -7.08 26.70
N HIS A 159 -23.27 -7.61 25.85
CA HIS A 159 -22.35 -8.67 26.23
C HIS A 159 -21.05 -8.68 25.39
N SER A 160 -20.20 -9.67 25.66
CA SER A 160 -19.08 -10.04 24.78
C SER A 160 -19.43 -11.33 24.04
N VAL A 161 -18.89 -11.50 22.84
CA VAL A 161 -19.18 -12.63 21.93
C VAL A 161 -17.91 -13.33 21.50
N THR A 162 -17.94 -14.66 21.35
CA THR A 162 -16.90 -15.40 20.61
C THR A 162 -17.50 -16.25 19.50
N ILE A 163 -17.12 -15.97 18.25
CA ILE A 163 -17.51 -16.75 17.06
C ILE A 163 -16.35 -17.65 16.66
N LYS A 164 -16.56 -18.97 16.65
CA LYS A 164 -15.59 -20.01 16.32
C LYS A 164 -16.09 -20.88 15.16
N GLY A 165 -15.23 -21.80 14.71
CA GLY A 165 -15.58 -22.77 13.67
C GLY A 165 -15.27 -22.27 12.25
N ASP A 166 -15.71 -23.05 11.27
CA ASP A 166 -15.39 -22.86 9.87
C ASP A 166 -16.65 -22.49 9.08
N TYR A 167 -16.60 -21.36 8.38
CA TYR A 167 -17.70 -20.82 7.59
C TYR A 167 -17.27 -20.54 6.16
N ASP A 168 -18.08 -20.97 5.20
CA ASP A 168 -17.91 -20.76 3.77
C ASP A 168 -19.19 -20.13 3.22
N ILE A 169 -19.12 -18.85 2.89
CA ILE A 169 -20.29 -18.03 2.56
C ILE A 169 -20.19 -17.57 1.11
N THR A 170 -21.16 -17.99 0.30
CA THR A 170 -21.21 -17.70 -1.13
C THR A 170 -22.38 -16.77 -1.47
N ARG A 171 -22.09 -15.68 -2.18
CA ARG A 171 -23.09 -14.87 -2.88
C ARG A 171 -23.19 -15.33 -4.33
N ALA A 172 -24.10 -16.24 -4.62
CA ALA A 172 -24.23 -16.85 -5.95
C ALA A 172 -24.87 -15.93 -7.01
N SER A 173 -25.46 -14.81 -6.61
CA SER A 173 -26.12 -13.86 -7.52
C SER A 173 -25.89 -12.40 -7.12
N ASP A 174 -25.77 -11.55 -8.12
CA ASP A 174 -25.77 -10.10 -8.03
C ASP A 174 -27.18 -9.48 -7.96
N ALA A 175 -28.23 -10.28 -7.82
CA ALA A 175 -29.60 -9.83 -7.57
C ALA A 175 -30.00 -9.88 -6.08
N GLY A 176 -31.17 -9.33 -5.76
CA GLY A 176 -31.71 -9.24 -4.40
C GLY A 176 -31.16 -8.04 -3.62
N ASN A 177 -30.94 -8.21 -2.32
CA ASN A 177 -30.44 -7.18 -1.41
C ASN A 177 -29.06 -6.67 -1.82
N GLY A 178 -28.83 -5.36 -1.65
CA GLY A 178 -27.59 -4.70 -2.07
C GLY A 178 -26.36 -5.30 -1.40
N THR A 179 -26.33 -5.27 -0.07
CA THR A 179 -25.31 -5.91 0.76
C THR A 179 -25.88 -7.15 1.43
N LEU A 180 -25.07 -8.20 1.48
CA LEU A 180 -25.31 -9.41 2.27
C LEU A 180 -24.15 -9.59 3.24
N TYR A 181 -24.43 -10.13 4.42
CA TYR A 181 -23.51 -10.13 5.55
C TYR A 181 -23.30 -11.55 6.09
N PHE A 182 -22.07 -11.91 6.42
CA PHE A 182 -21.83 -13.01 7.35
C PHE A 182 -22.25 -12.58 8.76
N VAL A 183 -21.63 -11.52 9.29
CA VAL A 183 -21.97 -10.88 10.59
C VAL A 183 -22.34 -9.41 10.37
N SER A 184 -23.47 -8.98 10.93
CA SER A 184 -23.70 -7.57 11.27
C SER A 184 -23.60 -7.42 12.79
N LEU A 185 -22.72 -6.52 13.21
CA LEU A 185 -22.50 -6.18 14.61
C LEU A 185 -22.94 -4.72 14.83
N ASN A 186 -23.96 -4.53 15.65
CA ASN A 186 -24.58 -3.25 15.95
C ASN A 186 -24.72 -3.12 17.48
N PRO A 187 -23.64 -2.79 18.21
CA PRO A 187 -23.47 -3.01 19.65
C PRO A 187 -24.25 -2.02 20.53
N TYR A 188 -25.44 -1.59 20.11
CA TYR A 188 -26.15 -0.46 20.71
C TYR A 188 -26.67 -0.69 22.13
N GLU A 189 -26.79 -1.95 22.57
CA GLU A 189 -27.08 -2.27 23.98
C GLU A 189 -25.83 -2.31 24.88
N VAL A 190 -24.61 -2.31 24.33
CA VAL A 190 -23.38 -2.37 25.14
C VAL A 190 -23.33 -1.20 26.12
N GLY A 191 -23.28 -1.52 27.41
CA GLY A 191 -23.27 -0.58 28.53
C GLY A 191 -24.61 -0.29 29.18
N ASN A 192 -25.71 -0.86 28.67
CA ASN A 192 -27.05 -0.71 29.26
C ASN A 192 -27.07 -1.16 30.73
N SER A 193 -26.54 -2.35 31.00
CA SER A 193 -26.37 -2.96 32.32
C SER A 193 -24.90 -3.30 32.63
N SER A 194 -24.07 -3.62 31.62
CA SER A 194 -22.67 -3.99 31.82
C SER A 194 -21.75 -2.77 32.04
N SER A 195 -20.72 -2.97 32.86
CA SER A 195 -19.65 -1.98 33.12
C SER A 195 -18.30 -2.39 32.52
N THR A 196 -18.33 -3.32 31.57
CA THR A 196 -17.18 -3.87 30.84
C THR A 196 -17.36 -3.65 29.33
N ASP A 197 -16.26 -3.64 28.57
CA ASP A 197 -16.34 -3.53 27.11
C ASP A 197 -17.09 -4.72 26.48
N GLY A 198 -17.88 -4.44 25.44
CA GLY A 198 -18.45 -5.47 24.58
C GLY A 198 -17.39 -5.94 23.59
N VAL A 199 -16.82 -7.12 23.83
CA VAL A 199 -15.73 -7.67 23.00
C VAL A 199 -16.27 -8.76 22.10
N TYR A 200 -16.26 -8.51 20.79
CA TYR A 200 -16.75 -9.42 19.75
C TYR A 200 -15.54 -10.05 19.05
N ASN A 201 -15.16 -11.26 19.46
CA ASN A 201 -13.97 -11.95 18.97
C ASN A 201 -14.33 -13.02 17.92
N PHE A 202 -13.91 -12.81 16.68
CA PHE A 202 -13.88 -13.86 15.66
C PHE A 202 -12.59 -14.68 15.79
N ALA A 203 -12.74 -15.96 16.13
CA ALA A 203 -11.66 -16.92 16.36
C ALA A 203 -11.80 -18.17 15.47
N GLY A 204 -12.48 -18.04 14.32
CA GLY A 204 -12.73 -19.11 13.35
C GLY A 204 -12.01 -18.90 12.01
N ASN A 205 -12.46 -19.64 10.99
CA ASN A 205 -12.08 -19.40 9.61
C ASN A 205 -13.32 -18.99 8.80
N LEU A 206 -13.22 -17.92 8.03
CA LEU A 206 -14.27 -17.42 7.15
C LEU A 206 -13.74 -17.39 5.72
N THR A 207 -14.43 -18.06 4.81
CA THR A 207 -14.19 -18.00 3.37
C THR A 207 -15.39 -17.32 2.71
N LEU A 208 -15.15 -16.27 1.92
CA LEU A 208 -16.18 -15.52 1.21
C LEU A 208 -16.02 -15.70 -0.30
N HIS A 209 -17.12 -15.98 -0.99
CA HIS A 209 -17.19 -16.13 -2.45
C HIS A 209 -18.17 -15.12 -3.04
N GLY A 210 -17.67 -14.24 -3.92
CA GLY A 210 -18.46 -13.18 -4.54
C GLY A 210 -19.23 -13.64 -5.78
N HIS A 211 -20.14 -12.80 -6.26
CA HIS A 211 -20.82 -13.06 -7.53
C HIS A 211 -19.86 -12.85 -8.72
N ASN A 212 -20.25 -13.31 -9.91
CA ASN A 212 -19.41 -13.26 -11.12
C ASN A 212 -19.54 -11.96 -11.97
N ASN A 213 -20.40 -11.01 -11.62
CA ASN A 213 -20.57 -9.76 -12.36
C ASN A 213 -19.57 -8.66 -11.90
N PRO A 214 -18.61 -8.22 -12.74
CA PRO A 214 -17.65 -7.17 -12.38
C PRO A 214 -18.24 -5.75 -12.32
N SER A 215 -19.43 -5.54 -12.88
CA SER A 215 -20.08 -4.23 -13.01
C SER A 215 -21.21 -4.00 -12.00
N SER A 216 -21.52 -4.99 -11.16
CA SER A 216 -22.51 -4.83 -10.10
C SER A 216 -21.93 -4.01 -8.94
N ALA A 217 -22.78 -3.32 -8.20
CA ALA A 217 -22.43 -2.67 -6.94
C ALA A 217 -22.75 -3.54 -5.71
N ASN A 218 -23.36 -4.70 -5.93
CA ASN A 218 -23.81 -5.58 -4.85
C ASN A 218 -22.62 -6.28 -4.16
N LEU A 219 -22.74 -6.51 -2.87
CA LEU A 219 -21.62 -6.83 -1.97
C LEU A 219 -21.89 -8.09 -1.13
N LEU A 220 -20.84 -8.85 -0.82
CA LEU A 220 -20.83 -9.77 0.32
C LEU A 220 -19.76 -9.31 1.33
N LEU A 221 -20.22 -9.02 2.54
CA LEU A 221 -19.44 -8.44 3.63
C LEU A 221 -19.24 -9.49 4.73
N GLY A 222 -18.00 -9.66 5.20
CA GLY A 222 -17.68 -10.50 6.35
C GLY A 222 -18.27 -9.95 7.64
N PHE A 223 -17.84 -8.74 8.02
CA PHE A 223 -18.25 -8.10 9.26
C PHE A 223 -18.51 -6.61 9.04
N GLU A 224 -19.72 -6.18 9.38
CA GLU A 224 -20.04 -4.77 9.64
C GLU A 224 -19.79 -4.48 11.11
N HIS A 225 -18.96 -3.49 11.44
CA HIS A 225 -18.89 -2.91 12.78
C HIS A 225 -19.65 -1.58 12.75
N GLN A 226 -20.97 -1.65 12.84
CA GLN A 226 -21.84 -0.49 12.77
C GLN A 226 -21.78 0.23 14.12
N LEU A 227 -21.09 1.37 14.18
CA LEU A 227 -20.90 2.11 15.43
C LEU A 227 -22.19 2.85 15.81
N LEU A 228 -22.90 2.28 16.78
CA LEU A 228 -24.05 2.85 17.46
C LEU A 228 -24.00 2.46 18.94
N ALA A 229 -24.37 3.37 19.82
CA ALA A 229 -24.48 3.17 21.27
C ALA A 229 -25.81 3.74 21.77
N ASN A 230 -26.15 3.50 23.05
CA ASN A 230 -27.31 4.11 23.70
C ASN A 230 -28.64 3.79 22.99
N ASN A 231 -28.95 2.49 22.86
CA ASN A 231 -30.12 1.91 22.18
C ASN A 231 -30.12 2.01 20.66
N GLY A 232 -30.92 1.17 19.99
CA GLY A 232 -31.01 1.06 18.53
C GLY A 232 -31.52 2.31 17.79
N GLY A 233 -31.77 3.42 18.48
CA GLY A 233 -32.04 4.73 17.89
C GLY A 233 -31.04 5.82 18.32
N GLY A 234 -29.96 5.47 19.02
CA GLY A 234 -28.91 6.41 19.47
C GLY A 234 -29.39 7.50 20.45
N SER A 235 -30.51 7.22 21.14
CA SER A 235 -31.28 8.22 21.91
C SER A 235 -31.34 7.95 23.41
N GLY A 236 -30.84 6.79 23.84
CA GLY A 236 -30.76 6.40 25.24
C GLY A 236 -29.68 7.15 26.02
N HIS A 237 -29.60 6.81 27.30
CA HIS A 237 -28.66 7.40 28.26
C HIS A 237 -28.12 6.29 29.18
N TYR A 238 -27.28 5.43 28.64
CA TYR A 238 -26.65 4.34 29.39
C TYR A 238 -25.44 4.89 30.15
N THR A 239 -25.54 4.88 31.48
CA THR A 239 -24.55 5.49 32.39
C THR A 239 -23.12 5.06 32.08
N ASN A 240 -22.90 3.78 31.75
CA ASN A 240 -21.57 3.21 31.47
C ASN A 240 -20.99 3.68 30.12
N VAL A 241 -21.84 4.05 29.16
CA VAL A 241 -21.45 4.63 27.87
C VAL A 241 -21.09 6.10 28.08
N GLU A 242 -21.96 6.86 28.75
CA GLU A 242 -21.81 8.31 28.93
C GLU A 242 -20.66 8.69 29.87
N ASN A 243 -20.36 7.89 30.88
CA ASN A 243 -19.19 8.09 31.75
C ASN A 243 -17.88 7.59 31.11
N GLY A 244 -17.93 6.97 29.93
CA GLY A 244 -16.75 6.46 29.22
C GLY A 244 -16.10 5.21 29.83
N THR A 245 -16.84 4.40 30.60
CA THR A 245 -16.32 3.14 31.16
C THR A 245 -16.22 2.06 30.08
N VAL A 246 -17.22 1.95 29.21
CA VAL A 246 -17.36 0.86 28.22
C VAL A 246 -17.30 1.33 26.77
N THR A 247 -16.93 0.42 25.88
CA THR A 247 -16.98 0.57 24.43
C THR A 247 -17.21 -0.75 23.71
N SER A 248 -17.40 -0.70 22.39
CA SER A 248 -17.40 -1.87 21.50
C SER A 248 -16.00 -2.17 20.96
N VAL A 249 -15.62 -3.44 20.95
CA VAL A 249 -14.36 -3.95 20.41
C VAL A 249 -14.62 -5.13 19.48
N LEU A 250 -14.55 -4.92 18.17
CA LEU A 250 -14.49 -6.00 17.19
C LEU A 250 -13.05 -6.49 17.05
N LYS A 251 -12.79 -7.76 17.32
CA LYS A 251 -11.46 -8.38 17.19
C LYS A 251 -11.50 -9.59 16.26
N ASN A 252 -10.62 -9.61 15.26
CA ASN A 252 -10.25 -10.82 14.53
C ASN A 252 -9.01 -11.45 15.17
N THR A 253 -9.12 -12.69 15.62
CA THR A 253 -7.98 -13.58 15.95
C THR A 253 -7.85 -14.76 14.99
N GLY A 254 -8.87 -15.01 14.15
CA GLY A 254 -8.92 -16.06 13.14
C GLY A 254 -8.41 -15.63 11.75
N THR A 255 -8.90 -16.32 10.72
CA THR A 255 -8.56 -16.05 9.31
C THR A 255 -9.80 -15.72 8.50
N ILE A 256 -9.77 -14.61 7.75
CA ILE A 256 -10.80 -14.25 6.78
C ILE A 256 -10.20 -14.27 5.38
N THR A 257 -10.80 -15.02 4.46
CA THR A 257 -10.35 -15.22 3.08
C THR A 257 -11.43 -14.76 2.11
N LEU A 258 -11.17 -13.67 1.38
CA LEU A 258 -11.98 -13.23 0.24
C LEU A 258 -11.49 -14.02 -0.98
N GLN A 259 -12.14 -15.14 -1.26
CA GLN A 259 -11.53 -16.24 -2.01
C GLN A 259 -11.64 -16.06 -3.53
N ASP A 260 -12.84 -15.79 -4.05
CA ASP A 260 -13.07 -15.55 -5.47
C ASP A 260 -14.33 -14.69 -5.72
N GLY A 261 -14.69 -14.51 -6.99
CA GLY A 261 -15.75 -13.60 -7.41
C GLY A 261 -15.35 -12.12 -7.31
N TYR A 262 -16.36 -11.25 -7.36
CA TYR A 262 -16.24 -9.80 -7.25
C TYR A 262 -16.93 -9.29 -5.99
N ASN A 263 -16.52 -8.09 -5.54
CA ASN A 263 -17.19 -7.31 -4.51
C ASN A 263 -17.31 -8.05 -3.16
N LEU A 264 -16.16 -8.33 -2.56
CA LEU A 264 -16.05 -8.82 -1.21
C LEU A 264 -15.40 -7.78 -0.30
N VAL A 265 -15.87 -7.68 0.94
CA VAL A 265 -15.24 -6.85 1.99
C VAL A 265 -15.08 -7.71 3.25
N ALA A 266 -13.91 -7.70 3.90
CA ALA A 266 -13.74 -8.46 5.16
C ALA A 266 -14.30 -7.66 6.36
N PHE A 267 -13.91 -6.39 6.49
CA PHE A 267 -14.43 -5.46 7.50
C PHE A 267 -14.92 -4.16 6.86
N GLN A 268 -16.13 -3.72 7.24
CA GLN A 268 -16.62 -2.36 7.02
C GLN A 268 -16.90 -1.70 8.37
N ILE A 269 -16.47 -0.44 8.54
CA ILE A 269 -16.75 0.36 9.74
C ILE A 269 -17.57 1.57 9.34
N ASP A 270 -18.75 1.76 9.93
CA ASP A 270 -19.62 2.91 9.70
C ASP A 270 -20.35 3.35 10.97
N THR A 271 -21.27 4.30 10.86
CA THR A 271 -21.95 4.95 12.00
C THR A 271 -23.44 5.15 11.71
N GLU A 272 -24.31 4.75 12.64
CA GLU A 272 -25.77 4.95 12.53
C GLU A 272 -26.31 6.08 13.43
N TYR A 273 -25.52 7.14 13.67
CA TYR A 273 -25.95 8.29 14.47
C TYR A 273 -25.62 9.63 13.81
N THR A 274 -26.24 10.71 14.32
CA THR A 274 -26.02 12.08 13.84
C THR A 274 -25.04 12.85 14.74
N PRO A 275 -24.28 13.83 14.21
CA PRO A 275 -23.43 14.71 15.02
C PRO A 275 -24.21 15.39 16.15
N GLY A 276 -23.70 15.33 17.38
CA GLY A 276 -24.33 15.92 18.56
C GLY A 276 -25.42 15.05 19.24
N SER A 277 -25.76 13.89 18.68
CA SER A 277 -26.58 12.88 19.38
C SER A 277 -25.79 12.17 20.50
N ASN A 278 -26.50 11.39 21.32
CA ASN A 278 -25.87 10.51 22.32
C ASN A 278 -25.53 9.12 21.78
N GLY A 279 -25.77 8.84 20.49
CA GLY A 279 -25.64 7.51 19.89
C GLY A 279 -24.21 6.98 19.72
N TYR A 280 -23.24 7.48 20.48
CA TYR A 280 -21.83 7.15 20.34
C TYR A 280 -21.15 6.84 21.68
N PHE A 281 -20.20 5.90 21.66
CA PHE A 281 -19.39 5.56 22.83
C PHE A 281 -18.39 6.67 23.14
N ARG A 282 -18.36 7.14 24.40
CA ARG A 282 -17.40 8.18 24.83
C ARG A 282 -15.98 7.63 24.94
N LYS A 283 -15.84 6.36 25.33
CA LYS A 283 -14.62 5.57 25.16
C LYS A 283 -14.58 5.05 23.72
N GLN A 284 -13.49 5.34 23.02
CA GLN A 284 -13.36 5.14 21.58
C GLN A 284 -13.46 3.64 21.19
N PRO A 285 -14.43 3.24 20.33
CA PRO A 285 -14.54 1.87 19.82
C PRO A 285 -13.31 1.40 19.06
N GLN A 286 -13.16 0.08 18.94
CA GLN A 286 -11.97 -0.53 18.35
C GLN A 286 -12.33 -1.60 17.33
N THR A 287 -11.64 -1.58 16.17
CA THR A 287 -11.65 -2.67 15.20
C THR A 287 -10.21 -3.18 15.05
N ILE A 288 -9.97 -4.45 15.40
CA ILE A 288 -8.62 -5.01 15.53
C ILE A 288 -8.47 -6.26 14.68
N ASN A 289 -7.65 -6.19 13.62
CA ASN A 289 -7.16 -7.38 12.93
C ASN A 289 -5.86 -7.89 13.59
N ASP A 290 -5.99 -8.83 14.53
CA ASP A 290 -4.84 -9.51 15.15
C ASP A 290 -4.49 -10.82 14.40
N GLY A 291 -5.51 -11.48 13.85
CA GLY A 291 -5.38 -12.65 12.98
C GLY A 291 -4.86 -12.31 11.57
N LYS A 292 -5.57 -12.78 10.54
CA LYS A 292 -5.18 -12.60 9.13
C LYS A 292 -6.38 -12.33 8.22
N ILE A 293 -6.19 -11.43 7.25
CA ILE A 293 -7.09 -11.27 6.09
C ILE A 293 -6.31 -11.68 4.82
N ILE A 294 -6.97 -12.40 3.91
CA ILE A 294 -6.42 -12.84 2.62
C ILE A 294 -7.41 -12.45 1.53
N ILE A 295 -6.93 -11.85 0.43
CA ILE A 295 -7.76 -11.36 -0.68
C ILE A 295 -7.27 -11.96 -2.00
N ASN A 296 -7.88 -13.08 -2.39
CA ASN A 296 -7.62 -13.80 -3.63
C ASN A 296 -8.63 -13.40 -4.74
N SER A 297 -9.77 -12.84 -4.35
CA SER A 297 -10.88 -12.37 -5.21
C SER A 297 -10.55 -11.14 -6.06
N LYS A 298 -11.56 -10.49 -6.65
CA LYS A 298 -11.41 -9.28 -7.47
C LYS A 298 -12.27 -8.13 -6.95
N ASN A 299 -11.89 -6.89 -7.26
CA ASN A 299 -12.65 -5.69 -6.89
C ASN A 299 -13.09 -5.71 -5.40
N SER A 300 -12.21 -6.18 -4.50
CA SER A 300 -12.51 -6.52 -3.11
C SER A 300 -11.60 -5.75 -2.14
N ILE A 301 -12.04 -5.60 -0.89
CA ILE A 301 -11.37 -4.76 0.12
C ILE A 301 -11.15 -5.52 1.42
N GLY A 302 -9.96 -5.43 2.02
CA GLY A 302 -9.70 -5.99 3.33
C GLY A 302 -10.47 -5.23 4.41
N ILE A 303 -10.14 -3.95 4.59
CA ILE A 303 -10.81 -3.07 5.55
C ILE A 303 -11.23 -1.78 4.85
N ASP A 304 -12.50 -1.42 4.98
CA ASP A 304 -13.11 -0.21 4.41
C ASP A 304 -13.90 0.57 5.47
N TYR A 305 -14.27 1.79 5.14
CA TYR A 305 -15.27 2.58 5.88
C TYR A 305 -16.56 2.68 5.06
N GLY A 306 -17.71 2.83 5.73
CA GLY A 306 -19.02 2.96 5.09
C GLY A 306 -19.73 4.28 5.43
N ASN A 307 -20.64 4.70 4.56
CA ASN A 307 -21.39 5.95 4.72
C ASN A 307 -22.90 5.68 4.85
N TYR A 308 -23.47 6.17 5.95
CA TYR A 308 -24.88 6.00 6.27
C TYR A 308 -25.49 7.31 6.83
N TYR A 309 -25.19 7.66 8.10
CA TYR A 309 -25.48 8.97 8.67
C TYR A 309 -24.25 9.89 8.71
N SER A 310 -24.46 11.15 9.07
CA SER A 310 -23.46 12.23 8.98
C SER A 310 -22.42 12.29 10.09
N ALA A 311 -22.43 11.36 11.04
CA ALA A 311 -21.38 11.27 12.05
C ALA A 311 -20.02 10.87 11.46
N SER A 312 -18.96 11.30 12.15
CA SER A 312 -17.60 10.80 11.92
C SER A 312 -17.38 9.53 12.73
N PRO A 313 -16.91 8.40 12.15
CA PRO A 313 -16.52 7.21 12.91
C PRO A 313 -15.45 7.55 13.94
N ASN A 314 -15.81 7.42 15.21
CA ASN A 314 -14.90 7.65 16.34
C ASN A 314 -14.12 6.38 16.68
N THR A 315 -13.48 5.73 15.71
CA THR A 315 -12.87 4.39 15.89
C THR A 315 -11.35 4.44 16.06
N LYS A 316 -10.79 3.40 16.70
CA LYS A 316 -9.39 2.98 16.58
C LYS A 316 -9.29 1.72 15.74
N LEU A 317 -8.59 1.78 14.61
CA LEU A 317 -8.38 0.66 13.69
C LEU A 317 -6.95 0.12 13.79
N THR A 318 -6.80 -1.19 13.98
CA THR A 318 -5.52 -1.92 13.82
C THR A 318 -5.56 -2.78 12.56
N LEU A 319 -4.70 -2.47 11.58
CA LEU A 319 -4.70 -3.11 10.25
C LEU A 319 -4.15 -4.54 10.25
N GLY A 320 -3.07 -4.81 10.99
CA GLY A 320 -2.54 -6.16 11.18
C GLY A 320 -2.00 -6.81 9.90
N ASN A 321 -2.28 -8.11 9.74
CA ASN A 321 -1.86 -8.89 8.58
C ASN A 321 -2.93 -8.92 7.50
N ILE A 322 -2.61 -8.41 6.31
CA ILE A 322 -3.47 -8.47 5.12
C ILE A 322 -2.63 -8.92 3.91
N GLU A 323 -3.04 -9.99 3.24
CA GLU A 323 -2.41 -10.46 1.99
C GLU A 323 -3.34 -10.17 0.80
N VAL A 324 -2.88 -9.35 -0.15
CA VAL A 324 -3.68 -8.92 -1.30
C VAL A 324 -3.16 -9.60 -2.57
N ASN A 325 -3.69 -10.79 -2.90
CA ASN A 325 -3.17 -11.69 -3.93
C ASN A 325 -3.91 -11.61 -5.28
N GLY A 326 -5.14 -11.11 -5.29
CA GLY A 326 -6.03 -11.12 -6.46
C GLY A 326 -5.81 -10.00 -7.48
N GLU A 327 -6.90 -9.37 -7.96
CA GLU A 327 -6.86 -8.30 -8.97
C GLU A 327 -7.79 -7.11 -8.65
N ASN A 328 -7.28 -5.88 -8.80
CA ASN A 328 -7.98 -4.62 -8.52
C ASN A 328 -8.52 -4.50 -7.07
N ASN A 329 -7.83 -5.10 -6.10
CA ASN A 329 -8.22 -5.12 -4.70
C ASN A 329 -7.54 -4.03 -3.87
N TYR A 330 -8.11 -3.73 -2.70
CA TYR A 330 -7.53 -2.83 -1.70
C TYR A 330 -7.26 -3.59 -0.39
N GLY A 331 -6.06 -3.46 0.19
CA GLY A 331 -5.80 -3.97 1.54
C GLY A 331 -6.58 -3.18 2.60
N PHE A 332 -6.42 -1.85 2.55
CA PHE A 332 -7.11 -0.88 3.38
C PHE A 332 -7.52 0.35 2.58
N ARG A 333 -8.71 0.90 2.83
CA ARG A 333 -9.22 2.09 2.15
C ARG A 333 -9.89 3.09 3.10
N MET A 334 -9.61 4.37 2.85
CA MET A 334 -10.33 5.54 3.37
C MET A 334 -10.80 6.39 2.19
N LYS A 335 -12.00 6.07 1.65
CA LYS A 335 -12.65 6.83 0.57
C LYS A 335 -13.10 8.19 1.09
N SER A 336 -13.14 9.21 0.24
CA SER A 336 -13.76 10.50 0.60
C SER A 336 -15.26 10.34 0.82
N TYR A 337 -15.78 10.86 1.92
CA TYR A 337 -17.21 10.87 2.21
C TYR A 337 -17.67 12.29 2.55
N TYR A 338 -18.25 12.97 1.56
CA TYR A 338 -18.84 14.29 1.74
C TYR A 338 -20.35 14.25 1.90
N ASN A 339 -21.07 13.78 0.88
CA ASN A 339 -22.52 13.62 0.93
C ASN A 339 -22.86 12.34 1.68
N MET A 340 -23.83 12.42 2.60
CA MET A 340 -24.24 11.30 3.44
C MET A 340 -25.48 10.63 2.87
N LYS A 341 -25.58 9.30 2.96
CA LYS A 341 -26.66 8.50 2.33
C LYS A 341 -28.06 8.97 2.71
N TYR A 342 -28.28 9.35 3.97
CA TYR A 342 -29.55 9.91 4.47
C TYR A 342 -29.55 11.44 4.61
N GLY A 343 -28.64 12.12 3.91
CA GLY A 343 -28.54 13.57 3.87
C GLY A 343 -27.65 14.17 4.95
N GLY A 344 -27.27 15.44 4.73
CA GLY A 344 -26.20 16.11 5.47
C GLY A 344 -24.83 15.93 4.80
N VAL A 345 -23.86 16.70 5.28
CA VAL A 345 -22.49 16.72 4.76
C VAL A 345 -21.47 16.67 5.89
N ASN A 346 -20.34 15.98 5.68
CA ASN A 346 -19.29 15.89 6.69
C ASN A 346 -17.87 16.03 6.10
N PRO A 347 -17.29 17.24 6.04
CA PRO A 347 -15.90 17.43 5.60
C PRO A 347 -14.86 16.90 6.61
N ALA A 348 -15.27 16.59 7.84
CA ALA A 348 -14.44 16.11 8.95
C ALA A 348 -14.67 14.61 9.25
N TYR A 349 -15.05 13.82 8.25
CA TYR A 349 -15.50 12.44 8.42
C TYR A 349 -14.47 11.55 9.15
N TYR A 350 -13.18 11.68 8.88
CA TYR A 350 -12.14 10.89 9.56
C TYR A 350 -11.50 11.58 10.77
N ASP A 351 -11.99 12.75 11.21
CA ASP A 351 -11.33 13.52 12.28
C ASP A 351 -11.37 12.84 13.65
N LEU A 352 -12.25 11.85 13.84
CA LEU A 352 -12.35 11.04 15.05
C LEU A 352 -11.77 9.61 14.88
N THR A 353 -11.25 9.29 13.69
CA THR A 353 -10.63 8.00 13.39
C THR A 353 -9.14 8.00 13.70
N GLU A 354 -8.65 6.94 14.34
CA GLU A 354 -7.23 6.64 14.53
C GLU A 354 -6.90 5.31 13.83
N VAL A 355 -5.75 5.24 13.14
CA VAL A 355 -5.31 4.02 12.44
C VAL A 355 -3.89 3.66 12.83
N THR A 356 -3.64 2.38 13.10
CA THR A 356 -2.30 1.83 13.28
C THR A 356 -2.06 0.61 12.40
N GLY A 357 -0.85 0.47 11.86
CA GLY A 357 -0.45 -0.75 11.14
C GLY A 357 -0.43 -2.00 12.03
N GLY A 358 -0.34 -1.83 13.35
CA GLY A 358 -0.33 -2.91 14.34
C GLY A 358 1.05 -3.19 14.92
N ALA A 359 1.16 -4.32 15.64
CA ALA A 359 2.40 -4.74 16.30
C ALA A 359 3.54 -5.05 15.29
N SER A 360 4.78 -5.06 15.77
CA SER A 360 5.95 -5.39 14.94
C SER A 360 5.79 -6.76 14.28
N GLY A 361 6.25 -6.88 13.03
CA GLY A 361 6.07 -8.05 12.17
C GLY A 361 4.73 -8.16 11.46
N LYS A 362 3.72 -7.33 11.79
CA LYS A 362 2.45 -7.27 11.04
C LYS A 362 2.61 -6.36 9.80
N LYS A 363 2.05 -6.75 8.65
CA LYS A 363 2.11 -5.95 7.40
C LYS A 363 0.96 -6.22 6.42
N ILE A 364 0.74 -5.26 5.53
CA ILE A 364 -0.02 -5.48 4.28
C ILE A 364 0.98 -5.94 3.20
N SER A 365 0.78 -7.14 2.66
CA SER A 365 1.59 -7.70 1.56
C SER A 365 0.78 -7.67 0.26
N VAL A 366 1.20 -6.84 -0.69
CA VAL A 366 0.46 -6.52 -1.92
C VAL A 366 1.04 -7.32 -3.10
N LYS A 367 0.43 -8.44 -3.43
CA LYS A 367 0.82 -9.37 -4.51
C LYS A 367 -0.19 -9.30 -5.65
N GLY A 368 -0.25 -10.30 -6.52
CA GLY A 368 -1.24 -10.32 -7.61
C GLY A 368 -0.98 -9.23 -8.66
N LYS A 369 -2.05 -8.52 -9.07
CA LYS A 369 -1.96 -7.46 -10.08
C LYS A 369 -2.93 -6.30 -9.86
N LYS A 370 -2.47 -5.07 -10.12
CA LYS A 370 -3.28 -3.83 -10.00
C LYS A 370 -3.94 -3.63 -8.63
N ASN A 371 -3.39 -4.24 -7.59
CA ASN A 371 -3.86 -4.13 -6.23
C ASN A 371 -3.24 -2.90 -5.55
N VAL A 372 -3.94 -2.36 -4.56
CA VAL A 372 -3.47 -1.26 -3.71
C VAL A 372 -3.36 -1.75 -2.27
N GLY A 373 -2.24 -1.49 -1.60
CA GLY A 373 -2.08 -1.81 -0.18
C GLY A 373 -2.94 -0.92 0.70
N ILE A 374 -2.70 0.39 0.62
CA ILE A 374 -3.38 1.43 1.39
C ILE A 374 -3.81 2.55 0.44
N SER A 375 -5.10 2.91 0.45
CA SER A 375 -5.67 4.02 -0.33
C SER A 375 -6.32 5.05 0.59
N ILE A 376 -5.85 6.29 0.58
CA ILE A 376 -6.42 7.38 1.39
C ILE A 376 -6.75 8.57 0.47
N ALA A 377 -8.00 9.02 0.49
CA ALA A 377 -8.43 10.20 -0.26
C ALA A 377 -8.55 11.46 0.63
N GLN A 378 -9.39 11.39 1.68
CA GLN A 378 -9.71 12.53 2.54
C GLN A 378 -8.76 12.66 3.75
N GLY A 379 -8.63 11.60 4.55
CA GLY A 379 -7.85 11.64 5.79
C GLY A 379 -8.36 12.68 6.80
N TYR A 380 -7.47 13.13 7.69
CA TYR A 380 -7.76 14.20 8.65
C TYR A 380 -8.01 15.54 7.93
N SER A 381 -9.01 16.33 8.35
CA SER A 381 -9.54 17.47 7.57
C SER A 381 -8.63 18.70 7.49
N THR A 382 -7.64 18.82 8.38
CA THR A 382 -6.75 19.98 8.50
C THR A 382 -5.30 19.55 8.73
N GLY A 383 -4.31 20.37 8.36
CA GLY A 383 -2.90 19.98 8.46
C GLY A 383 -2.58 18.73 7.63
N ASP A 384 -1.65 17.88 8.08
CA ASP A 384 -1.34 16.61 7.40
C ASP A 384 -2.53 15.63 7.48
N PRO A 385 -3.10 15.15 6.36
CA PRO A 385 -4.17 14.16 6.39
C PRO A 385 -3.83 12.84 7.11
N LEU A 386 -2.54 12.54 7.33
CA LEU A 386 -2.06 11.36 8.05
C LEU A 386 -1.88 11.59 9.57
N THR A 387 -2.27 12.76 10.11
CA THR A 387 -2.05 13.14 11.53
C THR A 387 -2.47 12.08 12.56
N LYS A 388 -3.50 11.27 12.26
CA LYS A 388 -4.02 10.20 13.14
C LYS A 388 -3.66 8.78 12.70
N ILE A 389 -2.63 8.63 11.87
CA ILE A 389 -2.24 7.36 11.25
C ILE A 389 -0.79 7.03 11.63
N THR A 390 -0.54 5.81 12.08
CA THR A 390 0.76 5.42 12.66
C THR A 390 1.24 4.05 12.19
N GLY A 391 2.56 3.88 12.11
CA GLY A 391 3.21 2.56 11.97
C GLY A 391 2.77 1.73 10.76
N LEU A 392 2.42 2.35 9.63
CA LEU A 392 1.97 1.65 8.43
C LEU A 392 3.09 0.73 7.89
N ASN A 393 2.79 -0.55 7.73
CA ASN A 393 3.72 -1.56 7.22
C ASN A 393 3.22 -2.13 5.89
N ILE A 394 3.99 -1.97 4.80
CA ILE A 394 3.63 -2.37 3.44
C ILE A 394 4.80 -3.06 2.74
N GLU A 395 4.54 -4.19 2.10
CA GLU A 395 5.46 -4.88 1.20
C GLU A 395 4.78 -5.09 -0.16
N VAL A 396 5.37 -4.58 -1.23
CA VAL A 396 4.77 -4.60 -2.58
C VAL A 396 5.48 -5.62 -3.47
N GLY A 397 4.76 -6.63 -3.92
CA GLY A 397 5.15 -7.60 -4.94
C GLY A 397 4.27 -7.52 -6.18
N GLY A 398 4.21 -8.61 -6.94
CA GLY A 398 3.30 -8.77 -8.08
C GLY A 398 3.49 -7.74 -9.20
N THR A 399 2.44 -7.46 -9.97
CA THR A 399 2.54 -6.66 -11.21
C THR A 399 1.65 -5.42 -11.18
N ASN A 400 2.24 -4.25 -11.42
CA ASN A 400 1.54 -2.95 -11.45
C ASN A 400 0.72 -2.67 -10.19
N ASN A 401 1.25 -3.05 -9.03
CA ASN A 401 0.62 -2.81 -7.73
C ASN A 401 1.02 -1.45 -7.16
N VAL A 402 0.25 -0.93 -6.23
CA VAL A 402 0.56 0.30 -5.48
C VAL A 402 0.64 -0.02 -3.99
N GLY A 403 1.72 0.37 -3.31
CA GLY A 403 1.85 0.21 -1.86
C GLY A 403 0.93 1.17 -1.11
N PHE A 404 1.33 2.43 -1.08
CA PHE A 404 0.54 3.54 -0.55
C PHE A 404 0.07 4.45 -1.67
N LEU A 405 -1.22 4.78 -1.68
CA LEU A 405 -1.88 5.64 -2.64
C LEU A 405 -2.57 6.81 -1.92
N ARG A 406 -2.16 8.05 -2.24
CA ARG A 406 -3.05 9.19 -2.11
C ARG A 406 -3.98 9.23 -3.32
N ASN A 407 -5.25 8.96 -3.08
CA ASN A 407 -6.26 8.70 -4.10
C ASN A 407 -6.98 10.01 -4.50
N SER A 408 -7.26 10.18 -5.79
CA SER A 408 -7.97 11.33 -6.36
C SER A 408 -9.50 11.28 -6.21
N GLN A 409 -10.07 10.17 -5.72
CA GLN A 409 -11.49 9.98 -5.44
C GLN A 409 -11.97 10.86 -4.27
N ASN A 410 -12.21 12.13 -4.57
CA ASN A 410 -12.62 13.13 -3.61
C ASN A 410 -14.01 13.71 -3.95
N ASP A 411 -15.01 13.37 -3.13
CA ASP A 411 -16.39 13.83 -3.27
C ASP A 411 -16.63 15.20 -2.60
N LEU A 412 -15.61 15.79 -1.98
CA LEU A 412 -15.69 17.12 -1.34
C LEU A 412 -15.68 18.26 -2.38
N PRO A 413 -16.49 19.31 -2.19
CA PRO A 413 -16.31 20.57 -2.89
C PRO A 413 -14.92 21.15 -2.61
N ALA A 414 -14.31 21.80 -3.62
CA ALA A 414 -12.91 22.27 -3.55
C ALA A 414 -12.55 23.12 -2.32
N ALA A 415 -13.51 23.88 -1.77
CA ALA A 415 -13.30 24.69 -0.55
C ALA A 415 -13.12 23.87 0.74
N ASN A 416 -13.52 22.59 0.74
CA ASN A 416 -13.48 21.68 1.89
C ASN A 416 -12.41 20.58 1.76
N ILE A 417 -11.65 20.56 0.66
CA ILE A 417 -10.60 19.55 0.44
C ILE A 417 -9.37 19.90 1.26
N ASN A 418 -8.86 18.95 2.05
CA ASN A 418 -7.53 19.07 2.64
C ASN A 418 -6.45 18.86 1.55
N THR A 419 -5.94 19.97 1.01
CA THR A 419 -4.93 20.00 -0.05
C THR A 419 -3.49 19.85 0.46
N ASN A 420 -3.26 19.86 1.78
CA ASN A 420 -1.93 19.71 2.37
C ASN A 420 -1.32 18.35 2.02
N ALA A 421 0.02 18.28 1.98
CA ALA A 421 0.75 17.05 1.72
C ALA A 421 0.50 15.97 2.80
N MET A 422 0.44 14.71 2.39
CA MET A 422 0.49 13.56 3.29
C MET A 422 1.95 13.23 3.59
N VAL A 423 2.38 13.19 4.86
CA VAL A 423 3.80 12.99 5.20
C VAL A 423 4.09 11.59 5.71
N LEU A 424 4.86 10.83 4.93
CA LEU A 424 5.37 9.51 5.27
C LEU A 424 6.73 9.65 5.99
N ASN A 425 6.71 9.57 7.32
CA ASN A 425 7.84 9.81 8.22
C ASN A 425 8.03 8.64 9.22
N SER A 426 8.88 8.80 10.23
CA SER A 426 9.13 7.76 11.24
C SER A 426 7.95 7.39 12.14
N THR A 427 6.90 8.22 12.19
CA THR A 427 5.68 7.98 12.98
C THR A 427 4.60 7.33 12.12
N THR A 428 4.40 7.82 10.90
CA THR A 428 3.39 7.29 9.97
C THR A 428 3.83 5.98 9.31
N MET A 429 5.14 5.76 9.08
CA MET A 429 5.68 4.52 8.51
C MET A 429 6.32 3.61 9.58
N GLY A 430 5.92 2.34 9.60
CA GLY A 430 6.54 1.29 10.43
C GLY A 430 7.89 0.79 9.91
N ASP A 431 8.24 -0.44 10.31
CA ASP A 431 9.51 -1.10 10.00
C ASP A 431 9.59 -1.60 8.55
N THR A 432 8.47 -2.01 7.97
CA THR A 432 8.40 -2.58 6.62
C THR A 432 7.77 -1.58 5.65
N PHE A 433 8.55 -1.02 4.75
CA PHE A 433 8.05 -0.22 3.64
C PHE A 433 8.96 -0.46 2.43
N ASN A 434 8.69 -1.51 1.65
CA ASN A 434 9.61 -1.96 0.61
C ASN A 434 8.91 -2.73 -0.52
N PHE A 435 9.67 -3.10 -1.54
CA PHE A 435 9.26 -4.09 -2.51
C PHE A 435 9.69 -5.51 -2.10
N ASP A 436 8.97 -6.52 -2.58
CA ASP A 436 9.49 -7.89 -2.67
C ASP A 436 10.21 -8.12 -4.02
N SER A 437 10.84 -9.30 -4.15
CA SER A 437 11.62 -9.70 -5.33
C SER A 437 10.79 -9.98 -6.60
N THR A 438 9.46 -10.07 -6.47
CA THR A 438 8.52 -10.34 -7.57
C THR A 438 7.94 -9.05 -8.17
N ALA A 439 7.99 -7.94 -7.43
CA ALA A 439 7.44 -6.65 -7.85
C ALA A 439 7.91 -6.25 -9.25
N THR A 440 6.98 -5.95 -10.17
CA THR A 440 7.28 -5.52 -11.53
C THR A 440 6.32 -4.42 -11.97
N GLY A 441 6.86 -3.28 -12.44
CA GLY A 441 6.05 -2.13 -12.86
C GLY A 441 5.21 -1.48 -11.75
N SER A 442 5.52 -1.78 -10.48
CA SER A 442 4.74 -1.38 -9.30
C SER A 442 5.25 -0.07 -8.68
N ALA A 443 4.38 0.65 -7.97
CA ALA A 443 4.73 1.85 -7.21
C ALA A 443 4.70 1.58 -5.70
N LEU A 444 5.72 2.00 -4.94
CA LEU A 444 5.69 1.86 -3.47
C LEU A 444 4.89 3.00 -2.82
N ILE A 445 5.11 4.23 -3.27
CA ILE A 445 4.39 5.43 -2.86
C ILE A 445 3.85 6.13 -4.12
N ARG A 446 2.55 6.41 -4.16
CA ARG A 446 1.91 7.11 -5.27
C ARG A 446 0.99 8.24 -4.78
N SER A 447 0.96 9.34 -5.52
CA SER A 447 -0.05 10.40 -5.37
C SER A 447 -0.75 10.63 -6.69
N ASP A 448 -2.08 10.48 -6.72
CA ASP A 448 -2.94 10.80 -7.87
C ASP A 448 -3.57 12.22 -7.78
N VAL A 449 -3.44 12.87 -6.63
CA VAL A 449 -3.87 14.24 -6.39
C VAL A 449 -3.00 14.87 -5.30
N HIS A 450 -2.88 16.21 -5.27
CA HIS A 450 -2.11 16.95 -4.27
C HIS A 450 -0.69 16.39 -4.09
N GLU A 451 -0.23 16.14 -2.87
CA GLU A 451 1.16 15.74 -2.61
C GLU A 451 1.30 14.61 -1.58
N VAL A 452 2.28 13.72 -1.80
CA VAL A 452 2.85 12.83 -0.77
C VAL A 452 4.34 13.14 -0.60
N ILE A 453 4.75 13.39 0.65
CA ILE A 453 6.15 13.64 1.02
C ILE A 453 6.71 12.40 1.71
N LEU A 454 7.87 11.92 1.25
CA LEU A 454 8.68 10.92 1.97
C LEU A 454 9.71 11.65 2.84
N ASP A 455 9.48 11.67 4.15
CA ASP A 455 10.34 12.26 5.18
C ASP A 455 11.06 11.17 6.02
N LYS A 456 11.44 10.08 5.37
CA LYS A 456 12.19 8.95 5.95
C LYS A 456 13.26 8.50 4.97
N ASP A 457 14.44 8.14 5.48
CA ASP A 457 15.44 7.44 4.68
C ASP A 457 14.91 6.04 4.34
N ILE A 458 15.13 5.59 3.11
CA ILE A 458 14.61 4.30 2.63
C ILE A 458 15.70 3.52 1.89
N THR A 459 15.74 2.20 2.16
CA THR A 459 16.67 1.27 1.51
C THR A 459 15.88 0.23 0.72
N VAL A 460 16.00 0.28 -0.60
CA VAL A 460 15.44 -0.71 -1.52
C VAL A 460 16.39 -1.92 -1.58
N GLY A 461 15.82 -3.09 -1.30
CA GLY A 461 16.50 -4.38 -1.38
C GLY A 461 16.47 -4.97 -2.79
N ALA A 462 16.42 -6.29 -2.85
CA ALA A 462 16.18 -7.00 -4.10
C ALA A 462 14.71 -6.84 -4.51
N THR A 463 14.49 -6.38 -5.74
CA THR A 463 13.18 -6.20 -6.35
C THR A 463 13.24 -6.56 -7.83
N GLY A 464 12.09 -6.79 -8.46
CA GLY A 464 12.01 -6.94 -9.92
C GLY A 464 12.21 -5.61 -10.64
N VAL A 465 11.71 -5.50 -11.87
CA VAL A 465 12.07 -4.41 -12.79
C VAL A 465 11.00 -3.34 -12.94
N LYS A 466 11.43 -2.13 -13.33
CA LYS A 466 10.56 -0.98 -13.66
C LYS A 466 9.69 -0.46 -12.51
N ASN A 467 10.02 -0.82 -11.27
CA ASN A 467 9.30 -0.33 -10.10
C ASN A 467 9.67 1.12 -9.79
N ALA A 468 8.71 1.92 -9.34
CA ALA A 468 8.90 3.32 -8.93
C ALA A 468 8.76 3.44 -7.41
N LEU A 469 9.79 3.90 -6.70
CA LEU A 469 9.67 4.12 -5.26
C LEU A 469 8.64 5.22 -4.98
N MET A 470 8.74 6.34 -5.71
CA MET A 470 7.77 7.44 -5.66
C MET A 470 7.22 7.71 -7.06
N GLN A 471 5.90 7.68 -7.23
CA GLN A 471 5.20 7.92 -8.50
C GLN A 471 4.19 9.06 -8.34
N ALA A 472 4.34 10.13 -9.12
CA ALA A 472 3.20 10.99 -9.42
C ALA A 472 2.28 10.29 -10.43
N GLY A 473 0.98 10.47 -10.30
CA GLY A 473 -0.04 10.11 -11.29
C GLY A 473 -1.07 11.23 -11.39
N HIS A 474 -1.74 11.36 -12.54
CA HIS A 474 -2.72 12.42 -12.79
C HIS A 474 -2.18 13.81 -12.39
N ASP A 475 -2.90 14.54 -11.52
CA ASP A 475 -2.52 15.87 -11.01
C ASP A 475 -1.75 15.81 -9.67
N GLY A 476 -1.25 14.62 -9.30
CA GLY A 476 -0.52 14.39 -8.07
C GLY A 476 0.97 14.72 -8.14
N LYS A 477 1.55 14.92 -6.96
CA LYS A 477 2.97 15.23 -6.73
C LYS A 477 3.56 14.28 -5.70
N VAL A 478 4.83 13.95 -5.88
CA VAL A 478 5.62 13.22 -4.88
C VAL A 478 6.91 13.98 -4.60
N THR A 479 7.37 13.99 -3.36
CA THR A 479 8.59 14.74 -2.95
C THR A 479 9.37 13.99 -1.90
N LEU A 480 10.67 13.81 -2.12
CA LEU A 480 11.61 13.37 -1.09
C LEU A 480 11.99 14.58 -0.23
N ALA A 481 11.83 14.49 1.08
CA ALA A 481 12.12 15.61 1.98
C ALA A 481 13.61 15.95 2.01
N SER A 482 13.92 17.22 2.30
CA SER A 482 15.31 17.72 2.31
C SER A 482 16.19 16.93 3.28
N GLY A 483 17.36 16.51 2.81
CA GLY A 483 18.33 15.71 3.57
C GLY A 483 18.05 14.20 3.64
N LYS A 484 16.89 13.72 3.16
CA LYS A 484 16.59 12.28 3.09
C LYS A 484 17.24 11.61 1.88
N LYS A 485 17.38 10.29 1.94
CA LYS A 485 18.06 9.46 0.94
C LYS A 485 17.24 8.24 0.55
N ILE A 486 17.26 7.96 -0.75
CA ILE A 486 16.86 6.67 -1.32
C ILE A 486 18.16 5.91 -1.62
N THR A 487 18.36 4.77 -0.96
CA THR A 487 19.49 3.87 -1.21
C THR A 487 18.98 2.62 -1.89
N SER A 488 19.62 2.18 -2.98
CA SER A 488 19.42 0.83 -3.53
C SER A 488 20.67 0.00 -3.26
N THR A 489 20.48 -1.24 -2.86
CA THR A 489 21.56 -2.18 -2.54
C THR A 489 21.75 -3.25 -3.60
N THR A 490 20.64 -3.76 -4.16
CA THR A 490 20.61 -5.00 -4.95
C THR A 490 19.53 -5.00 -6.05
N ALA A 491 18.80 -3.90 -6.26
CA ALA A 491 17.81 -3.80 -7.32
C ALA A 491 18.48 -3.69 -8.70
N ASN A 492 18.06 -4.53 -9.66
CA ASN A 492 18.60 -4.54 -11.02
C ASN A 492 18.14 -3.32 -11.84
N GLU A 493 16.85 -2.96 -11.74
CA GLU A 493 16.27 -1.78 -12.39
C GLU A 493 15.12 -1.24 -11.52
N PHE A 494 15.28 -0.03 -10.98
CA PHE A 494 14.21 0.68 -10.30
C PHE A 494 14.34 2.19 -10.54
N TYR A 495 13.24 2.92 -10.39
CA TYR A 495 13.19 4.37 -10.48
C TYR A 495 12.97 4.96 -9.08
N GLY A 496 13.85 5.86 -8.64
CA GLY A 496 13.69 6.52 -7.34
C GLY A 496 12.47 7.45 -7.29
N MET A 497 12.19 8.14 -8.39
CA MET A 497 11.02 9.00 -8.55
C MET A 497 10.61 9.06 -10.02
N THR A 498 9.30 9.04 -10.31
CA THR A 498 8.75 9.15 -11.66
C THR A 498 7.62 10.18 -11.71
N ALA A 499 7.60 11.01 -12.75
CA ALA A 499 6.39 11.70 -13.18
C ALA A 499 5.42 10.68 -13.82
N GLY A 500 4.12 10.99 -13.80
CA GLY A 500 3.04 10.18 -14.39
C GLY A 500 2.57 10.70 -15.74
#